data_AF-A0A2N2TU89-F1
#
_entry.id   AF-A0A2N2TU89-F1
#
_cell.length_a   1.000
_cell.length_b   1.000
_cell.length_c   1.000
_cell.angle_alpha   90.00
_cell.angle_beta   90.00
_cell.angle_gamma   90.00
#
_symmetry.space_group_name_H-M   'P 1'
#
loop_
_entity.id
_entity.type
_entity.pdbx_description
1 polymer ?
#
loop_
_entity_poly.entity_id
_entity_poly.type
_entity_poly.pdbx_seq_one_letter_code
_entity_poly.pdbx_strand_id
1 'polypeptide(L)'
;CHVPKEWGPKMLRKIQASRELYGKVVGTVDTRDKFEAKRLQLAEREWKRMKANNSLECRNCHSLVSMDSEKQKQRARKQHELAMKGGDACIDCHKGIAHKKPQGMKEDDEE
;
A
#
# COMPACT_ATOMS: atom_id res chain seq x y z
N CYS A 1 1.55 -2.32 9.34
CA CYS A 1 1.16 -2.51 7.93
C CYS A 1 2.35 -2.65 6.98
N HIS A 2 3.44 -1.90 7.08
CA HIS A 2 4.51 -1.96 6.05
C HIS A 2 5.55 -3.09 6.23
N VAL A 3 5.39 -3.94 7.25
CA VAL A 3 6.33 -5.02 7.58
C VAL A 3 5.55 -6.34 7.63
N PRO A 4 5.89 -7.34 6.79
CA PRO A 4 5.26 -8.66 6.82
C PRO A 4 5.43 -9.40 8.16
N LYS A 5 4.50 -10.31 8.49
CA LYS A 5 4.59 -11.14 9.71
C LYS A 5 5.65 -12.23 9.59
N GLU A 6 5.66 -12.95 8.47
CA GLU A 6 6.59 -14.05 8.19
C GLU A 6 8.05 -13.60 8.14
N TRP A 7 8.96 -14.44 8.66
CA TRP A 7 10.37 -14.07 8.86
C TRP A 7 11.08 -13.69 7.56
N GLY A 8 10.97 -14.51 6.50
CA GLY A 8 11.66 -14.26 5.23
C GLY A 8 11.27 -12.92 4.57
N PRO A 9 9.97 -12.69 4.27
CA PRO A 9 9.49 -11.43 3.72
C PRO A 9 9.78 -10.22 4.63
N LYS A 10 9.72 -10.40 5.96
CA LYS A 10 10.09 -9.36 6.93
C LYS A 10 11.55 -8.95 6.80
N MET A 11 12.48 -9.90 6.73
CA MET A 11 13.90 -9.60 6.57
C MET A 11 14.19 -8.93 5.23
N LEU A 12 13.58 -9.41 4.14
CA LEU A 12 13.67 -8.76 2.83
C LEU A 12 13.19 -7.31 2.88
N ARG A 13 12.05 -7.04 3.53
CA ARG A 13 11.53 -5.68 3.68
C ARG A 13 12.46 -4.78 4.49
N LYS A 14 13.08 -5.30 5.55
CA LYS A 14 14.06 -4.56 6.36
C LYS A 14 15.31 -4.19 5.54
N ILE A 15 15.80 -5.12 4.71
CA ILE A 15 16.91 -4.83 3.77
C ILE A 15 16.47 -3.73 2.79
N GLN A 16 15.29 -3.82 2.19
CA GLN A 16 14.78 -2.77 1.30
C GLN A 16 14.62 -1.41 2.01
N ALA A 17 14.21 -1.42 3.28
CA ALA A 17 14.05 -0.21 4.11
C ALA A 17 15.37 0.53 4.35
N SER A 18 16.51 -0.15 4.32
CA SER A 18 17.82 0.50 4.49
C SER A 18 18.09 1.62 3.47
N ARG A 19 17.42 1.59 2.31
CA ARG A 19 17.45 2.68 1.34
C ARG A 19 16.91 4.00 1.88
N GLU A 20 15.98 3.94 2.83
CA GLU A 20 15.42 5.10 3.52
C GLU A 20 16.51 5.73 4.43
N LEU A 21 17.31 4.91 5.11
CA LEU A 21 18.47 5.36 5.89
C LEU A 21 19.53 5.98 4.99
N TYR A 22 19.87 5.33 3.87
CA TYR A 22 20.77 5.92 2.87
C TYR A 22 20.23 7.28 2.39
N GLY A 23 18.95 7.34 2.03
CA GLY A 23 18.30 8.57 1.59
C GLY A 23 18.31 9.69 2.63
N LYS A 24 18.26 9.35 3.93
CA LYS A 24 18.43 10.29 5.05
C LYS A 24 19.88 10.78 5.14
N VAL A 25 20.86 9.88 5.07
CA VAL A 25 22.30 10.22 5.18
C VAL A 25 22.75 11.11 4.02
N VAL A 26 22.33 10.82 2.79
CA VAL A 26 22.66 11.65 1.60
C VAL A 26 21.74 12.85 1.42
N GLY A 27 20.83 13.10 2.37
CA GLY A 27 20.02 14.32 2.39
C GLY A 27 18.91 14.39 1.33
N THR A 28 18.41 13.25 0.85
CA THR A 28 17.33 13.21 -0.17
C THR A 28 15.91 13.23 0.42
N VAL A 29 15.76 12.85 1.69
CA VAL A 29 14.50 12.82 2.45
C VAL A 29 14.73 13.22 3.93
N ASP A 30 15.78 13.98 4.19
CA ASP A 30 16.21 14.32 5.56
C ASP A 30 15.45 15.47 6.21
N THR A 31 14.67 16.22 5.44
CA THR A 31 13.72 17.22 5.94
C THR A 31 12.31 16.87 5.51
N ARG A 32 11.30 17.45 6.19
CA ARG A 32 9.89 17.30 5.79
C ARG A 32 9.70 17.75 4.35
N ASP A 33 10.24 18.90 3.96
CA ASP A 33 10.04 19.46 2.62
C ASP A 33 10.62 18.55 1.53
N LYS A 34 11.81 17.99 1.76
CA LYS A 34 12.42 17.03 0.83
C LYS A 34 11.64 15.71 0.76
N PHE A 35 11.05 15.26 1.87
CA PHE A 35 10.15 14.12 1.88
C PHE A 35 8.86 14.41 1.10
N GLU A 36 8.20 15.55 1.34
CA GLU A 36 6.97 15.95 0.65
C GLU A 36 7.21 16.10 -0.86
N ALA A 37 8.34 16.69 -1.26
CA ALA A 37 8.74 16.80 -2.66
C ALA A 37 8.89 15.44 -3.37
N LYS A 38 9.13 14.36 -2.61
CA LYS A 38 9.24 12.98 -3.14
C LYS A 38 8.04 12.10 -2.79
N ARG A 39 7.02 12.63 -2.11
CA ARG A 39 5.99 11.81 -1.46
C ARG A 39 5.19 10.98 -2.44
N LEU A 40 4.85 11.53 -3.61
CA LEU A 40 4.17 10.79 -4.67
C LEU A 40 5.02 9.62 -5.16
N GLN A 41 6.29 9.87 -5.53
CA GLN A 41 7.22 8.83 -5.96
C GLN A 41 7.39 7.72 -4.92
N LEU A 42 7.48 8.08 -3.64
CA LEU A 42 7.62 7.12 -2.55
C LEU A 42 6.32 6.31 -2.35
N ALA A 43 5.17 6.95 -2.45
CA ALA A 43 3.86 6.29 -2.35
C ALA A 43 3.63 5.32 -3.51
N GLU A 44 3.92 5.71 -4.76
CA GLU A 44 3.80 4.84 -5.94
C GLU A 44 4.69 3.60 -5.84
N ARG A 45 5.93 3.76 -5.34
CA ARG A 45 6.82 2.63 -5.07
C ARG A 45 6.22 1.67 -4.04
N GLU A 46 5.62 2.23 -3.00
CA GLU A 46 4.97 1.46 -1.94
C GLU A 46 3.74 0.70 -2.46
N TRP A 47 2.88 1.37 -3.23
CA TRP A 47 1.70 0.77 -3.85
C TRP A 47 2.08 -0.31 -4.84
N LYS A 48 3.09 -0.05 -5.70
CA LYS A 48 3.60 -1.06 -6.63
C LYS A 48 4.11 -2.30 -5.90
N ARG A 49 4.80 -2.13 -4.77
CA ARG A 49 5.26 -3.27 -3.96
C ARG A 49 4.09 -4.04 -3.35
N MET A 50 3.15 -3.33 -2.72
CA MET A 50 1.95 -3.93 -2.13
C MET A 50 1.06 -4.60 -3.20
N LYS A 51 1.08 -4.13 -4.44
CA LYS A 51 0.37 -4.80 -5.54
C LYS A 51 1.13 -6.07 -5.96
N ALA A 52 2.44 -5.97 -6.14
CA ALA A 52 3.28 -7.07 -6.60
C ALA A 52 3.28 -8.29 -5.66
N ASN A 53 3.12 -8.09 -4.36
CA ASN A 53 2.98 -9.17 -3.38
C ASN A 53 1.51 -9.47 -3.00
N ASN A 54 0.57 -9.01 -3.82
CA ASN A 54 -0.87 -9.20 -3.64
C ASN A 54 -1.38 -8.76 -2.25
N SER A 55 -0.88 -7.63 -1.77
CA SER A 55 -1.21 -6.99 -0.49
C SER A 55 -1.08 -7.94 0.70
N LEU A 56 -0.02 -8.76 0.71
CA LEU A 56 0.31 -9.70 1.79
C LEU A 56 0.19 -9.05 3.16
N GLU A 57 0.66 -7.81 3.30
CA GLU A 57 0.65 -7.12 4.58
C GLU A 57 -0.75 -6.77 5.08
N CYS A 58 -1.69 -6.48 4.18
CA CYS A 58 -3.12 -6.34 4.52
C CYS A 58 -3.70 -7.71 4.90
N ARG A 59 -3.35 -8.73 4.11
CA ARG A 59 -3.91 -10.09 4.22
C ARG A 59 -3.45 -10.87 5.44
N ASN A 60 -2.36 -10.45 6.06
CA ASN A 60 -1.92 -10.93 7.37
C ASN A 60 -2.96 -10.72 8.49
N CYS A 61 -3.94 -9.82 8.30
CA CYS A 61 -5.03 -9.55 9.24
C CYS A 61 -6.42 -9.48 8.58
N HIS A 62 -6.51 -9.19 7.28
CA HIS A 62 -7.77 -9.06 6.54
C HIS A 62 -7.94 -10.18 5.51
N SER A 63 -8.99 -10.96 5.62
CA SER A 63 -9.36 -11.94 4.59
C SER A 63 -10.61 -11.47 3.88
N LEU A 64 -10.60 -11.43 2.54
CA LEU A 64 -11.80 -11.14 1.74
C LEU A 64 -12.93 -12.13 2.04
N VAL A 65 -12.60 -13.39 2.33
CA VAL A 65 -13.56 -14.45 2.65
C VAL A 65 -14.18 -14.26 4.04
N SER A 66 -13.43 -13.64 4.96
CA SER A 66 -13.89 -13.39 6.33
C SER A 66 -14.59 -12.05 6.49
N MET A 67 -14.75 -11.27 5.41
CA MET A 67 -15.50 -10.02 5.47
C MET A 67 -17.00 -10.29 5.47
N ASP A 68 -17.70 -9.69 6.43
CA ASP A 68 -19.15 -9.73 6.51
C ASP A 68 -19.77 -8.85 5.40
N SER A 69 -20.30 -9.49 4.35
CA SER A 69 -20.86 -8.78 3.19
C SER A 69 -22.16 -8.05 3.50
N GLU A 70 -22.90 -8.47 4.52
CA GLU A 70 -24.19 -7.86 4.88
C GLU A 70 -24.00 -6.52 5.59
N LYS A 71 -22.87 -6.38 6.31
CA LYS A 71 -22.49 -5.10 6.95
C LYS A 71 -21.86 -4.10 5.98
N GLN A 72 -21.58 -4.48 4.74
CA GLN A 72 -21.01 -3.59 3.74
C GLN A 72 -22.08 -2.82 2.98
N LYS A 73 -21.78 -1.57 2.64
CA LYS A 73 -22.59 -0.82 1.66
C LYS A 73 -22.62 -1.60 0.34
N GLN A 74 -23.74 -1.58 -0.36
CA GLN A 74 -23.95 -2.34 -1.61
C GLN A 74 -22.82 -2.15 -2.65
N ARG A 75 -22.34 -0.91 -2.82
CA ARG A 75 -21.19 -0.61 -3.71
C ARG A 75 -19.93 -1.37 -3.29
N ALA A 76 -19.58 -1.31 -2.01
CA ALA A 76 -18.37 -1.95 -1.48
C ALA A 76 -18.47 -3.48 -1.60
N ARG A 77 -19.63 -4.05 -1.28
CA ARG A 77 -19.90 -5.48 -1.45
C ARG A 77 -19.67 -5.93 -2.89
N LYS A 78 -20.26 -5.22 -3.86
CA LYS A 78 -20.09 -5.54 -5.29
C LYS A 78 -18.62 -5.46 -5.72
N GLN A 79 -17.89 -4.44 -5.26
CA GLN A 79 -16.45 -4.29 -5.58
C GLN A 79 -15.61 -5.40 -4.95
N HIS A 80 -15.85 -5.78 -3.70
CA HIS A 80 -15.14 -6.91 -3.09
C HIS A 80 -15.46 -8.25 -3.77
N GLU A 81 -16.72 -8.49 -4.18
CA GLU A 81 -17.08 -9.67 -4.96
C GLU A 81 -16.35 -9.72 -6.32
N LEU A 82 -16.19 -8.57 -6.99
CA LEU A 82 -15.40 -8.47 -8.21
C LEU A 82 -13.90 -8.70 -7.95
N ALA A 83 -13.34 -8.10 -6.91
CA ALA A 83 -11.93 -8.28 -6.53
C ALA A 83 -11.61 -9.75 -6.20
N MET A 84 -12.53 -10.46 -5.54
CA MET A 84 -12.37 -11.90 -5.28
C MET A 84 -12.33 -12.74 -6.57
N LYS A 85 -13.08 -12.35 -7.61
CA LYS A 85 -13.09 -13.03 -8.92
C LYS A 85 -11.91 -12.62 -9.81
N GLY A 86 -11.54 -11.34 -9.78
CA GLY A 86 -10.48 -10.74 -10.60
C GLY A 86 -9.07 -10.96 -10.03
N GLY A 87 -8.95 -11.32 -8.75
CA GLY A 87 -7.66 -11.51 -8.09
C GLY A 87 -6.97 -10.19 -7.71
N ASP A 88 -7.73 -9.10 -7.59
CA ASP A 88 -7.20 -7.77 -7.31
C ASP A 88 -6.51 -7.69 -5.94
N ALA A 89 -5.47 -6.88 -5.86
CA ALA A 89 -4.79 -6.61 -4.61
C ALA A 89 -5.56 -5.55 -3.82
N CYS A 90 -5.53 -5.60 -2.48
CA CYS A 90 -6.24 -4.63 -1.65
C CYS A 90 -5.82 -3.19 -1.97
N ILE A 91 -4.53 -2.99 -2.28
CA ILE A 91 -3.96 -1.67 -2.58
C ILE A 91 -4.40 -1.10 -3.93
N ASP A 92 -5.03 -1.89 -4.81
CA ASP A 92 -5.52 -1.40 -6.09
C ASP A 92 -6.60 -0.34 -5.91
N CYS A 93 -7.51 -0.53 -4.95
CA CYS A 93 -8.55 0.44 -4.61
C CYS A 93 -8.27 1.22 -3.31
N HIS A 94 -7.56 0.63 -2.35
CA HIS A 94 -7.36 1.24 -1.02
C HIS A 94 -6.10 2.13 -0.92
N LYS A 95 -5.75 2.84 -2.00
CA LYS A 95 -4.69 3.86 -1.97
C LYS A 95 -5.09 4.97 -0.99
N GLY A 96 -4.32 5.17 0.07
CA GLY A 96 -4.59 6.19 1.09
C GLY A 96 -5.57 5.79 2.20
N ILE A 97 -5.81 4.49 2.42
CA ILE A 97 -6.68 4.02 3.51
C ILE A 97 -6.20 4.42 4.91
N ALA A 98 -4.88 4.40 5.15
CA ALA A 98 -4.29 4.72 6.45
C ALA A 98 -3.58 6.09 6.48
N HIS A 99 -3.36 6.70 5.32
CA HIS A 99 -2.55 7.89 5.15
C HIS A 99 -3.18 8.82 4.12
N LYS A 100 -3.02 10.14 4.28
CA LYS A 100 -3.46 11.11 3.25
C LYS A 100 -2.78 10.78 1.92
N LYS A 101 -3.56 10.78 0.83
CA LYS A 101 -3.01 10.64 -0.54
C LYS A 101 -1.98 11.76 -0.81
N PRO A 102 -0.89 11.48 -1.56
CA PRO A 102 0.01 12.52 -2.06
C PRO A 102 -0.71 13.48 -3.02
N GLN A 103 -0.17 14.68 -3.20
CA GLN A 103 -0.63 15.60 -4.24
C GLN A 103 -0.06 15.21 -5.61
N GLY A 104 -0.73 15.60 -6.69
CA GLY A 104 -0.26 15.40 -8.06
C GLY A 104 -0.38 13.97 -8.58
N MET A 105 -1.32 13.18 -8.04
CA MET A 105 -1.65 11.86 -8.57
C MET A 105 -2.25 12.02 -9.98
N LYS A 106 -2.02 11.02 -10.85
CA LYS A 106 -2.69 10.99 -12.16
C LYS A 106 -4.15 10.62 -11.97
N GLU A 107 -5.03 11.08 -12.86
CA GLU A 107 -6.48 10.81 -12.79
C GLU A 107 -6.79 9.31 -12.63
N ASP A 108 -6.06 8.44 -13.34
CA ASP A 108 -6.19 6.97 -13.25
C ASP A 108 -5.80 6.36 -11.88
N ASP A 109 -5.05 7.12 -11.06
CA ASP A 109 -4.66 6.72 -9.71
C ASP A 109 -5.54 7.34 -8.62
N GLU A 110 -6.44 8.27 -8.98
CA GLU A 110 -7.32 8.98 -8.06
C GLU A 110 -8.62 8.22 -7.73
N GLU A 111 -9.12 7.38 -8.64
CA GLU A 111 -10.25 6.44 -8.44
C GLU A 111 -9.93 5.28 -7.47
#